data_AF-A0A519YUU0-F1
#
_entry.id   AF-A0A519YUU0-F1
#
_cell.length_a   1.000
_cell.length_b   1.000
_cell.length_c   1.000
_cell.angle_alpha   90.00
_cell.angle_beta   90.00
_cell.angle_gamma   90.00
#
_symmetry.space_group_name_H-M   'P 1'
#
loop_
_entity.id
_entity.type
_entity.pdbx_description
1 polymer ?
#
loop_
_entity_poly.entity_id
_entity_poly.type
_entity_poly.pdbx_seq_one_letter_code
_entity_poly.pdbx_strand_id
1 'polypeptide(L)'
;MSDLAFSQDAAPTLLLVDGSSYLYRAFHAMPDLRGPQGEPTGALHGMVNMLRLLRKQVASSHAVCVFDAKGPTFRDEWYADYKAHRPSMPEDLAAQVAPIHEVVKLLGWPVLEVPGIEADDAIGTLCVVGAAAGYKVIVSTGDKDLAQLVNERVTLVNTMSNETLDEAGVLAKFGVAPNRIVDYLTLVGDTVDNIPGVEKVGPKTAAKWIAEHGSLDQLVAVADTIKGVAGENLRKALDWLPMGRKLITVRTDCDLCEHVPQWPLLDALVLREPDQLALKDFAATHGFKTWLRELEQALGAPPVTKKAASAKTSGTDDLFSAEAVVDAIEEVVEAALETEYDTVTDWST
;
A
#
# COMPACT_ATOMS: atom_id res chain seq x y z
N MET A 1 19.37 -47.23 11.26
CA MET A 1 17.94 -46.86 11.16
C MET A 1 17.57 -46.13 12.45
N SER A 2 17.57 -44.81 12.40
CA SER A 2 16.76 -43.97 13.28
C SER A 2 16.73 -42.61 12.61
N ASP A 3 15.57 -42.28 12.09
CA ASP A 3 15.29 -41.14 11.23
C ASP A 3 15.74 -39.83 11.85
N LEU A 4 16.47 -39.05 11.04
CA LEU A 4 16.61 -37.62 11.20
C LEU A 4 15.19 -37.04 11.11
N ALA A 5 14.67 -36.59 12.24
CA ALA A 5 13.50 -35.73 12.28
C ALA A 5 13.80 -34.51 11.40
N PHE A 6 13.20 -34.47 10.21
CA PHE A 6 13.06 -33.23 9.47
C PHE A 6 12.32 -32.26 10.38
N SER A 7 13.02 -31.24 10.83
CA SER A 7 12.42 -30.03 11.39
C SER A 7 11.29 -29.60 10.47
N GLN A 8 10.09 -29.40 11.02
CA GLN A 8 9.00 -28.75 10.29
C GLN A 8 9.45 -27.32 9.99
N ASP A 9 10.01 -27.11 8.80
CA ASP A 9 10.43 -25.80 8.35
C ASP A 9 9.22 -24.86 8.32
N ALA A 10 9.34 -23.70 8.95
CA ALA A 10 8.31 -22.67 8.93
C ALA A 10 7.95 -22.35 7.48
N ALA A 11 6.65 -22.27 7.18
CA ALA A 11 6.16 -21.96 5.84
C ALA A 11 6.85 -20.71 5.27
N PRO A 12 7.35 -20.75 4.01
CA PRO A 12 8.06 -19.62 3.42
C PRO A 12 7.15 -18.39 3.31
N THR A 13 7.76 -17.21 3.39
CA THR A 13 7.03 -15.94 3.32
C THR A 13 7.05 -15.37 1.91
N LEU A 14 5.88 -14.99 1.40
CA LEU A 14 5.69 -14.14 0.23
C LEU A 14 5.33 -12.73 0.71
N LEU A 15 6.17 -11.75 0.39
CA LEU A 15 5.98 -10.36 0.76
C LEU A 15 5.49 -9.54 -0.44
N LEU A 16 4.26 -9.04 -0.37
CA LEU A 16 3.67 -8.19 -1.39
C LEU A 16 3.74 -6.74 -0.93
N VAL A 17 4.32 -5.85 -1.74
CA VAL A 17 4.37 -4.42 -1.43
C VAL A 17 3.45 -3.69 -2.38
N ASP A 18 2.54 -2.91 -1.80
CA ASP A 18 1.74 -1.93 -2.53
C ASP A 18 2.62 -0.71 -2.84
N GLY A 19 3.26 -0.79 -4.01
CA GLY A 19 4.23 0.19 -4.50
C GLY A 19 3.59 1.53 -4.83
N SER A 20 2.36 1.53 -5.35
CA SER A 20 1.58 2.76 -5.59
C SER A 20 1.30 3.49 -4.29
N SER A 21 0.82 2.78 -3.25
CA SER A 21 0.59 3.38 -1.94
C SER A 21 1.89 3.92 -1.35
N TYR A 22 2.99 3.16 -1.42
CA TYR A 22 4.30 3.62 -0.96
C TYR A 22 4.76 4.89 -1.71
N LEU A 23 4.59 4.94 -3.03
CA LEU A 23 4.94 6.08 -3.87
C LEU A 23 4.24 7.36 -3.39
N TYR A 24 2.91 7.32 -3.24
CA TYR A 24 2.13 8.49 -2.79
C TYR A 24 2.46 8.89 -1.35
N ARG A 25 2.64 7.90 -0.46
CA ARG A 25 3.03 8.15 0.94
C ARG A 25 4.38 8.83 1.03
N ALA A 26 5.37 8.33 0.28
CA ALA A 26 6.70 8.94 0.23
C ALA A 26 6.63 10.38 -0.28
N PHE A 27 5.82 10.64 -1.32
CA PHE A 27 5.67 11.98 -1.87
C PHE A 27 5.10 13.00 -0.88
N HIS A 28 4.09 12.61 -0.11
CA HIS A 28 3.43 13.52 0.84
C HIS A 28 4.21 13.71 2.14
N ALA A 29 4.97 12.71 2.56
CA ALA A 29 5.69 12.76 3.83
C ALA A 29 7.12 13.31 3.70
N MET A 30 7.75 13.20 2.53
CA MET A 30 9.09 13.72 2.31
C MET A 30 9.07 15.21 1.96
N PRO A 31 10.04 16.00 2.43
CA PRO A 31 10.19 17.39 1.99
C PRO A 31 10.54 17.46 0.50
N ASP A 32 10.47 18.67 -0.07
CA ASP A 32 10.88 18.91 -1.45
C ASP A 32 12.41 18.77 -1.62
N LEU A 33 12.87 17.53 -1.75
CA LEU A 33 14.24 17.18 -2.04
C LEU A 33 14.47 17.18 -3.54
N ARG A 34 15.58 17.79 -3.94
CA ARG A 34 15.99 17.93 -5.34
C ARG A 34 17.37 17.32 -5.56
N GLY A 35 17.52 16.62 -6.66
CA GLY A 35 18.77 16.03 -7.12
C GLY A 35 19.73 17.06 -7.75
N PRO A 36 20.90 16.61 -8.23
CA PRO A 36 21.95 17.49 -8.74
C PRO A 36 21.54 18.32 -9.97
N GLN A 37 20.56 17.84 -10.75
CA GLN A 37 20.04 18.53 -11.92
C GLN A 37 18.74 19.31 -11.61
N GLY A 38 18.32 19.36 -10.34
CA GLY A 38 17.11 20.05 -9.91
C GLY A 38 15.83 19.21 -10.07
N GLU A 39 15.95 17.93 -10.40
CA GLU A 39 14.83 17.00 -10.47
C GLU A 39 14.33 16.62 -9.07
N PRO A 40 13.01 16.37 -8.88
CA PRO A 40 12.47 15.95 -7.59
C PRO A 40 12.94 14.53 -7.24
N THR A 41 13.35 14.34 -5.98
CA THR A 41 13.84 13.03 -5.47
C THR A 41 13.25 12.64 -4.11
N GLY A 42 12.33 13.46 -3.56
CA GLY A 42 11.70 13.19 -2.26
C GLY A 42 11.03 11.82 -2.17
N ALA A 43 10.12 11.50 -3.10
CA ALA A 43 9.42 10.22 -3.12
C ALA A 43 10.37 9.05 -3.37
N LEU A 44 11.38 9.25 -4.22
CA LEU A 44 12.43 8.28 -4.50
C LEU A 44 13.22 7.93 -3.22
N HIS A 45 13.59 8.94 -2.42
CA HIS A 45 14.27 8.74 -1.14
C HIS A 45 13.39 8.00 -0.13
N GLY A 46 12.13 8.41 0.01
CA GLY A 46 11.18 7.75 0.91
C GLY A 46 10.96 6.28 0.54
N MET A 47 10.78 5.99 -0.76
CA MET A 47 10.59 4.62 -1.26
C MET A 47 11.79 3.71 -0.95
N VAL A 48 13.01 4.18 -1.20
CA VAL A 48 14.24 3.43 -0.86
C VAL A 48 14.31 3.13 0.63
N ASN A 49 14.01 4.12 1.49
CA ASN A 49 14.08 3.95 2.94
C ASN A 49 13.04 2.93 3.43
N MET A 50 11.79 3.06 2.99
CA MET A 50 10.71 2.15 3.37
C MET A 50 10.99 0.71 2.92
N LEU A 51 11.49 0.50 1.69
CA LEU A 51 11.85 -0.84 1.21
C LEU A 51 13.05 -1.45 1.95
N ARG A 52 14.08 -0.64 2.23
CA ARG A 52 15.24 -1.10 3.02
C ARG A 52 14.83 -1.47 4.44
N LEU A 53 13.93 -0.72 5.07
CA LEU A 53 13.39 -1.02 6.40
C LEU A 53 12.56 -2.31 6.36
N LEU A 54 11.64 -2.42 5.40
CA LEU A 54 10.77 -3.59 5.25
C LEU A 54 11.59 -4.88 5.02
N ARG A 55 12.64 -4.84 4.19
CA ARG A 55 13.55 -5.98 3.98
C ARG A 55 14.27 -6.43 5.25
N LYS A 56 14.53 -5.52 6.20
CA LYS A 56 15.13 -5.86 7.50
C LYS A 56 14.11 -6.42 8.49
N GLN A 57 12.88 -5.91 8.47
CA GLN A 57 11.82 -6.30 9.40
C GLN A 57 11.18 -7.66 9.03
N VAL A 58 11.04 -7.93 7.74
CA VAL A 58 10.34 -9.13 7.24
C VAL A 58 11.31 -10.04 6.50
N ALA A 59 11.67 -11.15 7.16
CA ALA A 59 12.41 -12.23 6.50
C ALA A 59 11.50 -12.92 5.46
N SER A 60 11.78 -12.68 4.18
CA SER A 60 11.06 -13.24 3.05
C SER A 60 12.03 -13.75 1.98
N SER A 61 11.71 -14.90 1.40
CA SER A 61 12.46 -15.43 0.24
C SER A 61 11.87 -14.94 -1.08
N HIS A 62 10.56 -14.65 -1.07
CA HIS A 62 9.83 -14.14 -2.21
C HIS A 62 9.23 -12.80 -1.87
N ALA A 63 9.37 -11.85 -2.79
CA ALA A 63 8.76 -10.55 -2.65
C ALA A 63 8.45 -9.94 -4.01
N VAL A 64 7.48 -9.03 -4.07
CA VAL A 64 7.20 -8.25 -5.27
C VAL A 64 6.62 -6.89 -4.88
N CYS A 65 7.08 -5.85 -5.56
CA CYS A 65 6.52 -4.51 -5.47
C CYS A 65 5.57 -4.29 -6.64
N VAL A 66 4.29 -4.07 -6.34
CA VAL A 66 3.22 -3.96 -7.32
C VAL A 66 2.87 -2.48 -7.50
N PHE A 67 2.80 -2.01 -8.74
CA PHE A 67 2.42 -0.65 -9.08
C PHE A 67 1.22 -0.65 -10.03
N ASP A 68 0.40 0.39 -9.93
CA ASP A 68 -0.67 0.62 -10.90
C ASP A 68 -0.07 0.93 -12.26
N ALA A 69 -0.65 0.31 -13.28
CA ALA A 69 -0.33 0.62 -14.66
C ALA A 69 -1.02 1.89 -15.11
N LYS A 70 -0.44 2.56 -16.11
CA LYS A 70 -1.15 3.66 -16.79
C LYS A 70 -2.32 3.11 -17.61
N GLY A 71 -3.46 3.78 -17.53
CA GLY A 71 -4.62 3.52 -18.38
C GLY A 71 -5.88 3.22 -17.56
N PRO A 72 -7.03 3.04 -18.24
CA PRO A 72 -8.26 2.66 -17.57
C PRO A 72 -8.19 1.19 -17.12
N THR A 73 -9.01 0.87 -16.14
CA THR A 73 -9.25 -0.47 -15.62
C THR A 73 -10.67 -0.91 -15.94
N PHE A 74 -10.99 -2.15 -15.59
CA PHE A 74 -12.37 -2.63 -15.68
C PHE A 74 -13.35 -1.86 -14.77
N ARG A 75 -12.88 -1.16 -13.72
CA ARG A 75 -13.75 -0.36 -12.85
C ARG A 75 -14.26 0.89 -13.55
N ASP A 76 -13.41 1.53 -14.37
CA ASP A 76 -13.80 2.67 -15.22
C ASP A 76 -14.90 2.29 -16.21
N GLU A 77 -14.88 1.05 -16.72
CA GLU A 77 -15.94 0.53 -17.60
C GLU A 77 -17.26 0.28 -16.86
N TRP A 78 -17.20 -0.09 -15.58
CA TRP A 78 -18.39 -0.39 -14.78
C TRP A 78 -19.08 0.87 -14.27
N TYR A 79 -18.31 1.88 -13.91
CA TYR A 79 -18.81 3.11 -13.32
C TYR A 79 -17.95 4.30 -13.74
N ALA A 80 -18.50 5.13 -14.64
CA ALA A 80 -17.78 6.24 -15.26
C ALA A 80 -17.26 7.30 -14.28
N ASP A 81 -17.93 7.46 -13.13
CA ASP A 81 -17.52 8.41 -12.10
C ASP A 81 -16.52 7.81 -11.08
N TYR A 82 -16.08 6.56 -11.27
CA TYR A 82 -15.09 5.91 -10.41
C TYR A 82 -13.78 6.71 -10.40
N LYS A 83 -13.28 7.06 -9.22
CA LYS A 83 -12.07 7.89 -9.03
C LYS A 83 -12.08 9.24 -9.79
N ALA A 84 -13.23 9.69 -10.30
CA ALA A 84 -13.32 10.87 -11.18
C ALA A 84 -12.91 12.19 -10.51
N HIS A 85 -12.93 12.25 -9.17
CA HIS A 85 -12.50 13.41 -8.39
C HIS A 85 -11.06 13.30 -7.89
N ARG A 86 -10.36 12.18 -8.15
CA ARG A 86 -8.95 12.07 -7.78
C ARG A 86 -8.14 13.07 -8.61
N PRO A 87 -7.29 13.91 -7.99
CA PRO A 87 -6.42 14.80 -8.73
C PRO A 87 -5.46 13.98 -9.58
N SER A 88 -5.10 14.52 -10.75
CA SER A 88 -4.01 13.95 -11.54
C SER A 88 -2.73 13.87 -10.71
N MET A 89 -1.93 12.84 -10.93
CA MET A 89 -0.61 12.71 -10.30
C MET A 89 0.19 14.01 -10.47
N PRO A 90 0.72 14.60 -9.37
CA PRO A 90 1.55 15.80 -9.46
C PRO A 90 2.75 15.58 -10.39
N GLU A 91 3.13 16.59 -11.17
CA GLU A 91 4.23 16.48 -12.14
C GLU A 91 5.54 16.03 -11.48
N ASP A 92 5.84 16.57 -10.30
CA ASP A 92 7.02 16.19 -9.53
C ASP A 92 7.00 14.72 -9.09
N LEU A 93 5.81 14.16 -8.81
CA LEU A 93 5.67 12.74 -8.50
C LEU A 93 5.79 11.88 -9.76
N ALA A 94 5.13 12.31 -10.84
CA ALA A 94 5.17 11.62 -12.13
C ALA A 94 6.61 11.49 -12.67
N ALA A 95 7.45 12.51 -12.48
CA ALA A 95 8.87 12.49 -12.85
C ALA A 95 9.68 11.43 -12.08
N GLN A 96 9.22 11.01 -10.90
CA GLN A 96 9.92 10.05 -10.04
C GLN A 96 9.50 8.59 -10.26
N VAL A 97 8.38 8.32 -10.94
CA VAL A 97 7.86 6.94 -11.12
C VAL A 97 8.88 6.02 -11.80
N ALA A 98 9.45 6.45 -12.93
CA ALA A 98 10.41 5.63 -13.66
C ALA A 98 11.72 5.39 -12.88
N PRO A 99 12.37 6.42 -12.29
CA PRO A 99 13.49 6.22 -11.36
C PRO A 99 13.16 5.30 -10.17
N ILE A 100 11.93 5.36 -9.66
CA ILE A 100 11.49 4.47 -8.57
C ILE A 100 11.44 3.02 -9.03
N HIS A 101 10.85 2.73 -10.20
CA HIS A 101 10.84 1.37 -10.73
C HIS A 101 12.26 0.85 -10.98
N GLU A 102 13.18 1.71 -11.40
CA GLU A 102 14.59 1.38 -11.54
C GLU A 102 15.24 1.02 -10.20
N VAL A 103 15.17 1.91 -9.20
CA VAL A 103 15.83 1.67 -7.91
C VAL A 103 15.26 0.46 -7.17
N VAL A 104 13.95 0.20 -7.30
CA VAL A 104 13.30 -0.98 -6.71
C VAL A 104 13.91 -2.27 -7.28
N LYS A 105 14.12 -2.32 -8.61
CA LYS A 105 14.80 -3.45 -9.27
C LYS A 105 16.26 -3.56 -8.84
N LEU A 106 16.98 -2.44 -8.74
CA LEU A 106 18.37 -2.42 -8.29
C LEU A 106 18.52 -2.85 -6.81
N LEU A 107 17.53 -2.57 -5.98
CA LEU A 107 17.42 -3.09 -4.61
C LEU A 107 17.10 -4.60 -4.54
N GLY A 108 16.90 -5.24 -5.70
CA GLY A 108 16.67 -6.67 -5.85
C GLY A 108 15.20 -7.09 -5.78
N TRP A 109 14.26 -6.14 -5.78
CA TRP A 109 12.83 -6.44 -5.74
C TRP A 109 12.29 -6.67 -7.15
N PRO A 110 11.60 -7.80 -7.41
CA PRO A 110 10.70 -7.92 -8.54
C PRO A 110 9.69 -6.77 -8.56
N VAL A 111 9.43 -6.22 -9.75
CA VAL A 111 8.44 -5.16 -9.97
C VAL A 111 7.35 -5.71 -10.87
N LEU A 112 6.10 -5.54 -10.47
CA LEU A 112 4.92 -5.96 -11.22
C LEU A 112 4.05 -4.74 -11.53
N GLU A 113 3.71 -4.57 -12.80
CA GLU A 113 2.80 -3.55 -13.32
C GLU A 113 1.99 -4.23 -14.43
N VAL A 114 0.65 -4.24 -14.30
CA VAL A 114 -0.24 -5.02 -15.17
C VAL A 114 -1.32 -4.09 -15.74
N PRO A 115 -1.32 -3.81 -17.05
CA PRO A 115 -2.34 -2.98 -17.68
C PRO A 115 -3.75 -3.54 -17.53
N GLY A 116 -4.74 -2.67 -17.32
CA GLY A 116 -6.17 -3.02 -17.30
C GLY A 116 -6.70 -3.51 -15.95
N ILE A 117 -5.85 -3.63 -14.93
CA ILE A 117 -6.22 -3.94 -13.54
C ILE A 117 -5.52 -2.96 -12.59
N GLU A 118 -5.98 -2.90 -11.33
CA GLU A 118 -5.32 -2.12 -10.29
C GLU A 118 -4.27 -2.97 -9.56
N ALA A 119 -3.32 -2.30 -8.91
CA ALA A 119 -2.30 -2.96 -8.08
C ALA A 119 -2.95 -3.89 -7.04
N ASP A 120 -4.07 -3.46 -6.47
CA ASP A 120 -4.85 -4.21 -5.48
C ASP A 120 -5.34 -5.56 -6.02
N ASP A 121 -5.75 -5.63 -7.29
CA ASP A 121 -6.23 -6.87 -7.91
C ASP A 121 -5.08 -7.84 -8.20
N ALA A 122 -3.92 -7.32 -8.61
CA ALA A 122 -2.71 -8.12 -8.75
C ALA A 122 -2.25 -8.67 -7.38
N ILE A 123 -2.28 -7.83 -6.33
CA ILE A 123 -1.99 -8.25 -4.94
C ILE A 123 -3.00 -9.30 -4.48
N GLY A 124 -4.29 -9.09 -4.69
CA GLY A 124 -5.35 -10.04 -4.36
C GLY A 124 -5.14 -11.41 -5.02
N THR A 125 -4.78 -11.40 -6.30
CA THR A 125 -4.46 -12.61 -7.05
C THR A 125 -3.23 -13.33 -6.49
N LEU A 126 -2.17 -12.59 -6.19
CA LEU A 126 -0.94 -13.13 -5.58
C LEU A 126 -1.17 -13.66 -4.16
N CYS A 127 -2.07 -13.05 -3.38
CA CYS A 127 -2.48 -13.55 -2.07
C CYS A 127 -3.09 -14.95 -2.17
N VAL A 128 -4.05 -15.14 -3.08
CA VAL A 128 -4.72 -16.44 -3.27
C VAL A 128 -3.73 -17.49 -3.78
N VAL A 129 -2.92 -17.16 -4.80
CA VAL A 129 -1.95 -18.09 -5.37
C VAL A 129 -0.85 -18.44 -4.37
N GLY A 130 -0.29 -17.47 -3.66
CA GLY A 130 0.74 -17.67 -2.65
C GLY A 130 0.24 -18.52 -1.48
N ALA A 131 -0.94 -18.21 -0.95
CA ALA A 131 -1.55 -18.99 0.13
C ALA A 131 -1.80 -20.45 -0.29
N ALA A 132 -2.32 -20.66 -1.51
CA ALA A 132 -2.53 -22.00 -2.08
C ALA A 132 -1.21 -22.77 -2.32
N ALA A 133 -0.14 -22.06 -2.69
CA ALA A 133 1.20 -22.62 -2.86
C ALA A 133 1.94 -22.90 -1.54
N GLY A 134 1.29 -22.66 -0.39
CA GLY A 134 1.84 -23.00 0.92
C GLY A 134 2.56 -21.86 1.63
N TYR A 135 2.60 -20.65 1.05
CA TYR A 135 3.24 -19.49 1.67
C TYR A 135 2.42 -18.90 2.81
N LYS A 136 3.11 -18.23 3.73
CA LYS A 136 2.53 -17.12 4.52
C LYS A 136 2.66 -15.86 3.69
N VAL A 137 1.56 -15.17 3.44
CA VAL A 137 1.54 -13.95 2.64
C VAL A 137 1.44 -12.74 3.55
N ILE A 138 2.37 -11.82 3.40
CA ILE A 138 2.34 -10.53 4.09
C ILE A 138 2.16 -9.45 3.03
N VAL A 139 1.15 -8.61 3.18
CA VAL A 139 0.90 -7.48 2.31
C VAL A 139 1.28 -6.20 3.04
N SER A 140 2.27 -5.49 2.55
CA SER A 140 2.69 -4.20 3.07
C SER A 140 1.92 -3.08 2.38
N THR A 141 0.90 -2.55 3.05
CA THR A 141 -0.02 -1.55 2.50
C THR A 141 -0.61 -0.69 3.62
N GLY A 142 -1.03 0.53 3.26
CA GLY A 142 -1.89 1.37 4.10
C GLY A 142 -3.36 1.31 3.71
N ASP A 143 -3.70 0.59 2.63
CA ASP A 143 -5.05 0.55 2.11
C ASP A 143 -5.95 -0.35 2.95
N LYS A 144 -7.05 0.23 3.42
CA LYS A 144 -8.07 -0.47 4.22
C LYS A 144 -8.84 -1.49 3.37
N ASP A 145 -8.93 -1.29 2.05
CA ASP A 145 -9.75 -2.11 1.16
C ASP A 145 -9.16 -3.52 1.04
N LEU A 146 -7.83 -3.63 1.14
CA LEU A 146 -7.13 -4.91 1.17
C LEU A 146 -7.38 -5.73 2.45
N ALA A 147 -8.04 -5.16 3.48
CA ALA A 147 -8.43 -5.93 4.68
C ALA A 147 -9.40 -7.07 4.36
N GLN A 148 -10.08 -7.02 3.21
CA GLN A 148 -10.92 -8.12 2.70
C GLN A 148 -10.13 -9.39 2.35
N LEU A 149 -8.81 -9.29 2.13
CA LEU A 149 -7.96 -10.43 1.76
C LEU A 149 -7.43 -11.20 2.97
N VAL A 150 -7.52 -10.63 4.18
CA VAL A 150 -6.96 -11.20 5.41
C VAL A 150 -7.62 -12.53 5.75
N ASN A 151 -6.80 -13.51 6.10
CA ASN A 151 -7.19 -14.85 6.54
C ASN A 151 -6.03 -15.52 7.29
N GLU A 152 -6.16 -16.78 7.67
CA GLU A 152 -5.13 -17.58 8.35
C GLU A 152 -3.72 -17.48 7.72
N ARG A 153 -3.61 -17.29 6.41
CA ARG A 153 -2.35 -17.21 5.66
C ARG A 153 -1.98 -15.81 5.18
N VAL A 154 -2.91 -14.85 5.21
CA VAL A 154 -2.71 -13.51 4.66
C VAL A 154 -2.82 -12.48 5.78
N THR A 155 -1.78 -11.69 5.99
CA THR A 155 -1.74 -10.62 6.99
C THR A 155 -1.37 -9.31 6.32
N LEU A 156 -1.98 -8.20 6.74
CA LEU A 156 -1.54 -6.87 6.31
C LEU A 156 -0.58 -6.28 7.34
N VAL A 157 0.43 -5.55 6.86
CA VAL A 157 1.32 -4.76 7.70
C VAL A 157 1.39 -3.34 7.16
N ASN A 158 1.37 -2.38 8.06
CA ASN A 158 1.68 -0.99 7.76
C ASN A 158 2.94 -0.61 8.53
N THR A 159 4.08 -0.58 7.83
CA THR A 159 5.40 -0.38 8.45
C THR A 159 5.60 1.01 9.07
N MET A 160 4.70 1.96 8.81
CA MET A 160 4.81 3.32 9.37
C MET A 160 4.03 3.48 10.66
N SER A 161 2.87 2.84 10.80
CA SER A 161 2.14 2.80 12.07
C SER A 161 2.52 1.59 12.92
N ASN A 162 3.43 0.76 12.41
CA ASN A 162 3.78 -0.56 12.95
C ASN A 162 2.54 -1.45 13.22
N GLU A 163 1.46 -1.21 12.48
CA GLU A 163 0.20 -1.93 12.60
C GLU A 163 0.29 -3.24 11.83
N THR A 164 -0.21 -4.31 12.43
CA THR A 164 -0.38 -5.62 11.79
C THR A 164 -1.84 -6.03 11.91
N LEU A 165 -2.47 -6.33 10.78
CA LEU A 165 -3.86 -6.76 10.70
C LEU A 165 -3.93 -8.23 10.29
N ASP A 166 -4.07 -9.09 11.29
CA ASP A 166 -4.61 -10.44 11.16
C ASP A 166 -6.15 -10.41 11.30
N GLU A 167 -6.81 -11.57 11.32
CA GLU A 167 -8.28 -11.64 11.42
C GLU A 167 -8.82 -10.93 12.67
N ALA A 168 -8.11 -11.03 13.80
CA ALA A 168 -8.49 -10.38 15.05
C ALA A 168 -8.25 -8.87 14.99
N GLY A 169 -7.15 -8.42 14.39
CA GLY A 169 -6.84 -7.02 14.15
C GLY A 169 -7.86 -6.35 13.24
N VAL A 170 -8.28 -7.03 12.16
CA VAL A 170 -9.36 -6.54 11.28
C VAL A 170 -10.67 -6.40 12.05
N LEU A 171 -11.06 -7.40 12.84
CA LEU A 171 -12.25 -7.32 13.68
C LEU A 171 -12.20 -6.17 14.68
N ALA A 172 -11.05 -5.97 15.34
CA ALA A 172 -10.86 -4.90 16.32
C ALA A 172 -10.94 -3.50 15.66
N LYS A 173 -10.38 -3.35 14.47
CA LYS A 173 -10.31 -2.08 13.74
C LYS A 173 -11.64 -1.69 13.09
N PHE A 174 -12.28 -2.62 12.40
CA PHE A 174 -13.48 -2.33 11.58
C PHE A 174 -14.79 -2.75 12.24
N GLY A 175 -14.74 -3.55 13.32
CA GLY A 175 -15.92 -4.12 13.95
C GLY A 175 -16.56 -5.26 13.15
N VAL A 176 -15.91 -5.72 12.08
CA VAL A 176 -16.35 -6.83 11.23
C VAL A 176 -15.17 -7.74 10.88
N ALA A 177 -15.42 -9.03 10.65
CA ALA A 177 -14.40 -9.97 10.20
C ALA A 177 -13.96 -9.69 8.75
N PRO A 178 -12.77 -10.15 8.31
CA PRO A 178 -12.26 -9.93 6.94
C PRO A 178 -13.26 -10.28 5.83
N ASN A 179 -13.95 -11.42 5.97
CA ASN A 179 -14.98 -11.88 5.02
C ASN A 179 -16.27 -11.03 4.98
N ARG A 180 -16.30 -9.92 5.74
CA ARG A 180 -17.37 -8.92 5.77
C ARG A 180 -16.88 -7.50 5.49
N ILE A 181 -15.59 -7.31 5.21
CA ILE A 181 -15.04 -5.99 4.89
C ILE A 181 -15.69 -5.41 3.63
N VAL A 182 -15.92 -6.22 2.59
CA VAL A 182 -16.61 -5.76 1.37
C VAL A 182 -18.03 -5.27 1.69
N ASP A 183 -18.80 -6.04 2.46
CA ASP A 183 -20.16 -5.65 2.87
C ASP A 183 -20.14 -4.35 3.68
N TYR A 184 -19.18 -4.22 4.59
CA TYR A 184 -18.99 -3.05 5.44
C TYR A 184 -18.65 -1.81 4.62
N LEU A 185 -17.65 -1.90 3.75
CA LEU A 185 -17.24 -0.79 2.89
C LEU A 185 -18.33 -0.41 1.89
N THR A 186 -19.12 -1.38 1.41
CA THR A 186 -20.27 -1.09 0.52
C THR A 186 -21.33 -0.22 1.21
N LEU A 187 -21.55 -0.44 2.50
CA LEU A 187 -22.48 0.37 3.29
C LEU A 187 -21.90 1.76 3.62
N VAL A 188 -20.61 1.83 3.94
CA VAL A 188 -19.94 3.09 4.30
C VAL A 188 -19.68 3.97 3.07
N GLY A 189 -19.36 3.36 1.94
CA GLY A 189 -18.84 4.02 0.75
C GLY A 189 -17.35 4.36 0.86
N ASP A 190 -16.82 4.88 -0.24
CA ASP A 190 -15.48 5.44 -0.31
C ASP A 190 -15.49 6.76 -1.08
N THR A 191 -15.27 7.87 -0.38
CA THR A 191 -15.25 9.20 -0.99
C THR A 191 -14.02 9.45 -1.86
N VAL A 192 -12.89 8.81 -1.57
CA VAL A 192 -11.64 8.94 -2.35
C VAL A 192 -11.81 8.29 -3.72
N ASP A 193 -12.53 7.18 -3.77
CA ASP A 193 -12.85 6.44 -5.00
C ASP A 193 -14.17 6.86 -5.66
N ASN A 194 -14.84 7.84 -5.06
CA ASN A 194 -16.16 8.29 -5.47
C ASN A 194 -17.17 7.13 -5.55
N ILE A 195 -17.12 6.19 -4.61
CA ILE A 195 -18.08 5.11 -4.43
C ILE A 195 -19.09 5.55 -3.36
N PRO A 196 -20.35 5.88 -3.73
CA PRO A 196 -21.38 6.18 -2.75
C PRO A 196 -21.65 4.99 -1.84
N GLY A 197 -21.76 5.25 -0.54
CA GLY A 197 -22.33 4.32 0.43
C GLY A 197 -23.82 4.59 0.65
N VAL A 198 -24.34 4.13 1.78
CA VAL A 198 -25.67 4.51 2.24
C VAL A 198 -25.57 5.86 2.96
N GLU A 199 -26.36 6.84 2.51
CA GLU A 199 -26.33 8.18 3.08
C GLU A 199 -26.54 8.16 4.61
N LYS A 200 -25.66 8.84 5.36
CA LYS A 200 -25.66 8.89 6.84
C LYS A 200 -25.43 7.54 7.53
N VAL A 201 -24.89 6.56 6.83
CA VAL A 201 -24.44 5.28 7.41
C VAL A 201 -22.91 5.29 7.45
N GLY A 202 -22.36 5.62 8.61
CA GLY A 202 -20.92 5.54 8.85
C GLY A 202 -20.47 4.18 9.42
N PRO A 203 -19.17 4.05 9.72
CA PRO A 203 -18.53 2.84 10.26
C PRO A 203 -19.32 2.11 11.35
N LYS A 204 -19.76 2.86 12.39
CA LYS A 204 -20.45 2.27 13.55
C LYS A 204 -21.79 1.64 13.17
N THR A 205 -22.55 2.29 12.28
CA THR A 205 -23.86 1.80 11.84
C THR A 205 -23.70 0.60 10.92
N ALA A 206 -22.74 0.64 9.98
CA ALA A 206 -22.46 -0.47 9.08
C ALA A 206 -22.03 -1.73 9.85
N ALA A 207 -21.07 -1.60 10.77
CA ALA A 207 -20.62 -2.72 11.61
C ALA A 207 -21.76 -3.29 12.47
N LYS A 208 -22.59 -2.42 13.07
CA LYS A 208 -23.77 -2.85 13.83
C LYS A 208 -24.75 -3.66 12.96
N TRP A 209 -25.09 -3.17 11.77
CA TRP A 209 -26.01 -3.89 10.88
C TRP A 209 -25.45 -5.24 10.43
N ILE A 210 -24.15 -5.31 10.14
CA ILE A 210 -23.51 -6.58 9.78
C ILE A 210 -23.52 -7.54 10.98
N ALA A 211 -23.28 -7.06 12.19
CA ALA A 211 -23.36 -7.89 13.40
C ALA A 211 -24.80 -8.40 13.66
N GLU A 212 -25.82 -7.57 13.43
CA GLU A 212 -27.23 -7.91 13.66
C GLU A 212 -27.81 -8.84 12.58
N HIS A 213 -27.43 -8.65 11.32
CA HIS A 213 -28.03 -9.34 10.16
C HIS A 213 -27.10 -10.37 9.51
N GLY A 214 -25.82 -10.36 9.83
CA GLY A 214 -24.82 -11.34 9.40
C GLY A 214 -24.15 -11.04 8.05
N SER A 215 -24.84 -10.42 7.08
CA SER A 215 -24.26 -9.97 5.81
C SER A 215 -25.08 -8.83 5.19
N LEU A 216 -24.52 -8.16 4.19
CA LEU A 216 -25.26 -7.14 3.44
C LEU A 216 -26.44 -7.77 2.66
N ASP A 217 -26.33 -9.01 2.17
CA ASP A 217 -27.47 -9.68 1.51
C ASP A 217 -28.65 -9.89 2.46
N GLN A 218 -28.36 -10.31 3.70
CA GLN A 218 -29.38 -10.50 4.72
C GLN A 218 -29.98 -9.16 5.18
N LEU A 219 -29.14 -8.12 5.30
CA LEU A 219 -29.60 -6.76 5.58
C LEU A 219 -30.55 -6.25 4.48
N VAL A 220 -30.18 -6.43 3.21
CA VAL A 220 -31.01 -6.04 2.06
C VAL A 220 -32.34 -6.80 2.07
N ALA A 221 -32.33 -8.11 2.37
CA ALA A 221 -33.54 -8.92 2.45
C ALA A 221 -34.54 -8.45 3.51
N VAL A 222 -34.08 -7.74 4.54
CA VAL A 222 -34.93 -7.20 5.62
C VAL A 222 -34.99 -5.67 5.64
N ALA A 223 -34.58 -5.00 4.57
CA ALA A 223 -34.45 -3.54 4.50
C ALA A 223 -35.75 -2.79 4.88
N ASP A 224 -36.91 -3.36 4.54
CA ASP A 224 -38.24 -2.80 4.88
C ASP A 224 -38.52 -2.74 6.39
N THR A 225 -37.83 -3.58 7.18
CA THR A 225 -37.99 -3.63 8.63
C THR A 225 -37.09 -2.64 9.37
N ILE A 226 -36.08 -2.09 8.69
CA ILE A 226 -35.12 -1.15 9.27
C ILE A 226 -35.80 0.22 9.41
N LYS A 227 -35.93 0.68 10.65
CA LYS A 227 -36.66 1.90 11.01
C LYS A 227 -35.77 3.14 10.97
N GLY A 228 -36.42 4.30 10.90
CA GLY A 228 -35.77 5.61 11.00
C GLY A 228 -35.04 6.04 9.73
N VAL A 229 -34.37 7.19 9.80
CA VAL A 229 -33.72 7.84 8.65
C VAL A 229 -32.67 6.93 8.01
N ALA A 230 -31.92 6.17 8.80
CA ALA A 230 -30.93 5.22 8.26
C ALA A 230 -31.58 4.11 7.43
N GLY A 231 -32.72 3.56 7.88
CA GLY A 231 -33.48 2.58 7.10
C GLY A 231 -34.12 3.17 5.84
N GLU A 232 -34.54 4.44 5.88
CA GLU A 232 -34.99 5.16 4.69
C GLU A 232 -33.88 5.32 3.67
N ASN A 233 -32.68 5.69 4.11
CA ASN A 233 -31.53 5.85 3.23
C ASN A 233 -31.03 4.50 2.69
N LEU A 234 -31.07 3.42 3.50
CA LEU A 234 -30.78 2.07 3.02
C LEU A 234 -31.71 1.69 1.86
N ARG A 235 -33.02 1.90 2.02
CA ARG A 235 -34.02 1.61 0.97
C ARG A 235 -33.79 2.42 -0.31
N LYS A 236 -33.34 3.67 -0.21
CA LYS A 236 -32.98 4.51 -1.38
C LYS A 236 -31.71 3.99 -2.09
N ALA A 237 -30.80 3.35 -1.37
CA ALA A 237 -29.54 2.88 -1.92
C ALA A 237 -29.60 1.45 -2.50
N LEU A 238 -30.70 0.70 -2.30
CA LEU A 238 -30.79 -0.73 -2.66
C LEU A 238 -30.34 -1.05 -4.08
N ASP A 239 -30.74 -0.24 -5.06
CA ASP A 239 -30.39 -0.44 -6.47
C ASP A 239 -28.89 -0.19 -6.75
N TRP A 240 -28.24 0.64 -5.94
CA TRP A 240 -26.82 0.98 -6.07
C TRP A 240 -25.88 -0.02 -5.39
N LEU A 241 -26.32 -0.63 -4.27
CA LEU A 241 -25.46 -1.51 -3.45
C LEU A 241 -24.78 -2.64 -4.25
N PRO A 242 -25.41 -3.29 -5.25
CA PRO A 242 -24.71 -4.28 -6.08
C PRO A 242 -23.52 -3.70 -6.87
N MET A 243 -23.64 -2.46 -7.38
CA MET A 243 -22.55 -1.78 -8.07
C MET A 243 -21.45 -1.35 -7.10
N GLY A 244 -21.81 -0.76 -5.96
CA GLY A 244 -20.85 -0.40 -4.91
C GLY A 244 -20.05 -1.61 -4.43
N ARG A 245 -20.73 -2.73 -4.16
CA ARG A 245 -20.07 -4.00 -3.81
C ARG A 245 -19.09 -4.46 -4.88
N LYS A 246 -19.50 -4.38 -6.14
CA LYS A 246 -18.67 -4.81 -7.28
C LYS A 246 -17.40 -3.95 -7.42
N LEU A 247 -17.50 -2.64 -7.21
CA LEU A 247 -16.35 -1.72 -7.26
C LEU A 247 -15.36 -1.95 -6.12
N ILE A 248 -15.86 -2.20 -4.91
CA ILE A 248 -15.06 -2.41 -3.69
C ILE A 248 -14.38 -3.80 -3.66
N THR A 249 -14.97 -4.78 -4.32
CA THR A 249 -14.42 -6.14 -4.32
C THR A 249 -13.11 -6.17 -5.11
N VAL A 250 -12.03 -6.58 -4.43
CA VAL A 250 -10.74 -6.83 -5.05
C VAL A 250 -10.81 -8.12 -5.86
N ARG A 251 -10.40 -8.10 -7.13
CA ARG A 251 -10.30 -9.31 -7.93
C ARG A 251 -9.10 -10.15 -7.47
N THR A 252 -9.28 -11.47 -7.49
CA THR A 252 -8.28 -12.43 -6.99
C THR A 252 -7.93 -13.52 -8.00
N ASP A 253 -8.38 -13.34 -9.25
CA ASP A 253 -8.29 -14.28 -10.35
C ASP A 253 -7.78 -13.63 -11.64
N CYS A 254 -6.97 -12.56 -11.51
CA CYS A 254 -6.39 -11.87 -12.67
C CYS A 254 -5.39 -12.76 -13.42
N ASP A 255 -5.36 -12.63 -14.74
CA ASP A 255 -4.36 -13.32 -15.57
C ASP A 255 -3.02 -12.57 -15.51
N LEU A 256 -2.01 -13.22 -14.93
CA LEU A 256 -0.65 -12.69 -14.80
C LEU A 256 0.36 -13.41 -15.72
N CYS A 257 -0.09 -14.25 -16.67
CA CYS A 257 0.78 -15.09 -17.51
C CYS A 257 1.85 -14.31 -18.28
N GLU A 258 1.51 -13.13 -18.81
CA GLU A 258 2.45 -12.30 -19.59
C GLU A 258 3.42 -11.50 -18.72
N HIS A 259 3.13 -11.39 -17.42
CA HIS A 259 3.85 -10.51 -16.49
C HIS A 259 4.68 -11.26 -15.45
N VAL A 260 4.31 -12.50 -15.14
CA VAL A 260 5.03 -13.38 -14.21
C VAL A 260 5.50 -14.62 -14.98
N PRO A 261 6.81 -14.74 -15.26
CA PRO A 261 7.35 -15.91 -15.93
C PRO A 261 6.97 -17.22 -15.23
N GLN A 262 6.43 -18.17 -16.01
CA GLN A 262 5.99 -19.48 -15.53
C GLN A 262 4.80 -19.44 -14.55
N TRP A 263 3.95 -18.40 -14.64
CA TRP A 263 2.70 -18.31 -13.89
C TRP A 263 1.89 -19.65 -13.93
N PRO A 264 1.35 -20.14 -12.80
CA PRO A 264 1.28 -19.53 -11.47
C PRO A 264 2.45 -19.88 -10.52
N LEU A 265 3.59 -20.34 -11.04
CA LEU A 265 4.79 -20.54 -10.22
C LEU A 265 5.35 -19.18 -9.76
N LEU A 266 5.83 -19.13 -8.52
CA LEU A 266 6.30 -17.90 -7.90
C LEU A 266 7.82 -17.71 -7.96
N ASP A 267 8.56 -18.63 -8.60
CA ASP A 267 10.03 -18.59 -8.73
C ASP A 267 10.55 -17.27 -9.33
N ALA A 268 9.75 -16.61 -10.18
CA ALA A 268 10.09 -15.31 -10.74
C ALA A 268 10.06 -14.17 -9.70
N LEU A 269 9.41 -14.38 -8.56
CA LEU A 269 9.25 -13.43 -7.46
C LEU A 269 10.29 -13.63 -6.34
N VAL A 270 11.33 -14.44 -6.56
CA VAL A 270 12.43 -14.57 -5.60
C VAL A 270 13.14 -13.23 -5.43
N LEU A 271 13.30 -12.80 -4.18
CA LEU A 271 14.03 -11.58 -3.85
C LEU A 271 15.51 -11.75 -4.19
N ARG A 272 16.08 -10.76 -4.88
CA ARG A 272 17.47 -10.80 -5.36
C ARG A 272 18.38 -10.01 -4.42
N GLU A 273 19.67 -10.28 -4.53
CA GLU A 273 20.68 -9.43 -3.91
C GLU A 273 20.72 -8.05 -4.59
N PRO A 274 20.84 -6.95 -3.83
CA PRO A 274 20.95 -5.62 -4.42
C PRO A 274 22.19 -5.48 -5.31
N ASP A 275 22.03 -4.85 -6.48
CA ASP A 275 23.14 -4.52 -7.36
C ASP A 275 23.91 -3.32 -6.81
N GLN A 276 24.90 -3.59 -5.95
CA GLN A 276 25.65 -2.56 -5.24
C GLN A 276 26.34 -1.56 -6.17
N LEU A 277 26.82 -2.01 -7.35
CA LEU A 277 27.53 -1.15 -8.29
C LEU A 277 26.54 -0.24 -9.02
N ALA A 278 25.45 -0.79 -9.56
CA ALA A 278 24.43 0.03 -10.21
C ALA A 278 23.72 0.97 -9.23
N LEU A 279 23.50 0.53 -7.97
CA LEU A 279 22.97 1.38 -6.90
C LEU A 279 23.89 2.56 -6.59
N LYS A 280 25.21 2.37 -6.67
CA LYS A 280 26.17 3.46 -6.49
C LYS A 280 26.02 4.51 -7.58
N ASP A 281 25.93 4.08 -8.84
CA ASP A 281 25.77 4.98 -9.98
C ASP A 281 24.41 5.70 -9.94
N PHE A 282 23.35 4.98 -9.55
CA PHE A 282 22.03 5.54 -9.32
C PHE A 282 22.03 6.60 -8.21
N ALA A 283 22.65 6.28 -7.07
CA ALA A 283 22.77 7.18 -5.92
C ALA A 283 23.55 8.46 -6.29
N ALA A 284 24.61 8.34 -7.09
CA ALA A 284 25.36 9.50 -7.59
C ALA A 284 24.52 10.37 -8.52
N THR A 285 23.75 9.75 -9.42
CA THR A 285 22.90 10.43 -10.40
C THR A 285 21.81 11.24 -9.70
N HIS A 286 21.12 10.65 -8.73
CA HIS A 286 19.97 11.26 -8.05
C HIS A 286 20.33 11.98 -6.73
N GLY A 287 21.62 12.15 -6.43
CA GLY A 287 22.07 13.00 -5.31
C GLY A 287 21.95 12.39 -3.90
N PHE A 288 21.91 11.07 -3.78
CA PHE A 288 21.86 10.34 -2.50
C PHE A 288 23.23 10.32 -1.81
N LYS A 289 23.70 11.46 -1.31
CA LYS A 289 25.08 11.61 -0.77
C LYS A 289 25.43 10.61 0.35
N THR A 290 24.53 10.41 1.31
CA THR A 290 24.77 9.50 2.45
C THR A 290 24.81 8.04 1.99
N TRP A 291 23.82 7.63 1.19
CA TRP A 291 23.75 6.27 0.67
C TRP A 291 24.90 5.96 -0.29
N LEU A 292 25.30 6.91 -1.12
CA LEU A 292 26.48 6.79 -1.98
C LEU A 292 27.74 6.49 -1.17
N ARG A 293 27.96 7.21 -0.05
CA ARG A 293 29.09 6.96 0.85
C ARG A 293 29.03 5.57 1.48
N GLU A 294 27.85 5.11 1.90
CA GLU A 294 27.66 3.74 2.41
C GLU A 294 28.03 2.68 1.36
N LEU A 295 27.57 2.87 0.12
CA LEU A 295 27.84 1.97 -1.00
C LEU A 295 29.33 1.97 -1.37
N GLU A 296 29.99 3.13 -1.38
CA GLU A 296 31.44 3.23 -1.62
C GLU A 296 32.27 2.50 -0.57
N GLN A 297 31.88 2.63 0.71
CA GLN A 297 32.53 1.91 1.82
C GLN A 297 32.33 0.40 1.70
N ALA A 298 31.11 -0.04 1.40
CA ALA A 298 30.80 -1.47 1.22
C ALA A 298 31.56 -2.08 0.02
N LEU A 299 31.79 -1.30 -1.04
CA LEU A 299 32.55 -1.71 -2.22
C LEU A 299 34.08 -1.56 -2.06
N GLY A 300 34.56 -1.10 -0.89
CA GLY A 300 36.00 -0.95 -0.63
C GLY A 300 36.68 0.19 -1.39
N ALA A 301 35.93 1.18 -1.88
CA ALA A 301 36.50 2.35 -2.52
C ALA A 301 37.07 3.32 -1.47
N PRO A 302 38.27 3.91 -1.68
CA PRO A 302 38.78 4.95 -0.79
C PRO A 302 37.82 6.15 -0.80
N PRO A 303 37.55 6.78 0.35
CA PRO A 303 36.60 7.89 0.43
C PRO A 303 37.02 9.00 -0.53
N VAL A 304 36.07 9.49 -1.33
CA VAL A 304 36.30 10.62 -2.23
C VAL A 304 36.86 11.78 -1.41
N THR A 305 38.13 12.12 -1.66
CA THR A 305 38.82 13.20 -0.96
C THR A 305 38.16 14.54 -1.29
N LYS A 306 37.44 15.11 -0.32
CA LYS A 306 37.01 16.51 -0.37
C LYS A 306 38.26 17.38 -0.50
N LYS A 307 38.40 18.12 -1.60
CA LYS A 307 39.22 19.35 -1.58
C LYS A 307 38.60 20.29 -0.55
N ALA A 308 39.40 20.64 0.46
CA ALA A 308 39.01 21.57 1.51
C ALA A 308 38.68 22.94 0.91
N ALA A 309 37.38 23.23 0.80
CA ALA A 309 36.88 24.59 0.79
C ALA A 309 36.11 24.75 2.10
N SER A 310 36.59 25.66 2.95
CA SER A 310 35.95 26.09 4.18
C SER A 310 34.53 26.58 3.88
N ALA A 311 33.51 25.86 4.35
CA ALA A 311 32.16 26.37 4.49
C ALA A 311 31.53 25.75 5.73
N LYS A 312 30.94 26.64 6.54
CA LYS A 312 30.34 26.38 7.86
C LYS A 312 29.42 25.16 7.83
N THR A 313 29.56 24.32 8.86
CA THR A 313 28.63 23.26 9.23
C THR A 313 27.25 23.84 9.54
N SER A 314 26.31 23.70 8.61
CA SER A 314 24.88 23.73 8.90
C SER A 314 24.45 22.31 9.25
N GLY A 315 23.85 22.13 10.43
CA GLY A 315 23.48 20.82 10.97
C GLY A 315 22.28 20.19 10.26
N THR A 316 22.56 19.39 9.24
CA THR A 316 21.56 18.51 8.58
C THR A 316 22.05 17.06 8.42
N ASP A 317 23.24 16.73 8.94
CA ASP A 317 23.85 15.39 8.75
C ASP A 317 23.15 14.27 9.55
N ASP A 318 22.20 14.58 10.43
CA ASP A 318 21.44 13.62 11.24
C ASP A 318 19.93 13.57 10.92
N LEU A 319 19.44 14.42 10.00
CA LEU A 319 18.00 14.55 9.70
C LEU A 319 17.45 13.48 8.74
N PHE A 320 18.32 12.63 8.19
CA PHE A 320 17.99 11.69 7.12
C PHE A 320 18.46 10.26 7.40
N SER A 321 18.70 9.92 8.68
CA SER A 321 18.82 8.52 9.07
C SER A 321 17.47 7.81 8.82
N ALA A 322 17.48 6.50 8.60
CA ALA A 322 16.24 5.76 8.40
C ALA A 322 15.26 5.95 9.58
N GLU A 323 15.78 6.12 10.79
CA GLU A 323 15.01 6.43 12.01
C GLU A 323 14.46 7.86 11.98
N ALA A 324 15.27 8.88 11.67
CA ALA A 324 14.81 10.27 11.62
C ALA A 324 13.77 10.52 10.49
N VAL A 325 13.84 9.76 9.41
CA VAL A 325 12.83 9.81 8.33
C VAL A 325 11.55 9.09 8.74
N VAL A 326 11.64 7.97 9.48
CA VAL A 326 10.45 7.31 10.04
C VAL A 326 9.76 8.25 11.04
N ASP A 327 10.51 8.86 11.95
CA ASP A 327 9.99 9.84 12.92
C ASP A 327 9.33 11.04 12.22
N ALA A 328 9.97 11.59 11.18
CA ALA A 328 9.39 12.70 10.41
C ALA A 328 8.12 12.30 9.63
N ILE A 329 8.01 11.04 9.18
CA ILE A 329 6.79 10.54 8.54
C ILE A 329 5.70 10.26 9.58
N GLU A 330 6.04 9.74 10.76
CA GLU A 330 5.12 9.56 11.90
C GLU A 330 4.52 10.90 12.33
N GLU A 331 5.35 11.94 12.48
CA GLU A 331 4.92 13.28 12.93
C GLU A 331 3.96 13.95 11.92
N VAL A 332 4.18 13.78 10.61
CA VAL A 332 3.28 14.29 9.56
C VAL A 332 1.94 13.53 9.52
N VAL A 333 1.94 12.22 9.82
CA VAL A 333 0.72 11.40 9.83
C VAL A 333 -0.13 11.68 11.08
N GLU A 334 0.48 11.87 12.26
CA GLU A 334 -0.24 12.31 13.45
C GLU A 334 -0.89 13.69 13.26
N ALA A 335 -0.15 14.64 12.67
CA ALA A 335 -0.69 15.97 12.37
C ALA A 335 -1.87 15.95 11.38
N ALA A 336 -1.91 14.97 10.47
CA ALA A 336 -3.05 14.76 9.56
C ALA A 336 -4.28 14.13 10.23
N LEU A 337 -4.10 13.48 11.39
CA LEU A 337 -5.18 12.89 12.18
C LEU A 337 -5.74 13.85 13.25
N GLU A 338 -4.99 14.87 13.64
CA GLU A 338 -5.38 15.89 14.65
C GLU A 338 -6.13 17.10 14.08
N THR A 339 -6.63 17.08 12.85
CA THR A 339 -7.39 18.22 12.32
C THR A 339 -8.76 18.34 13.02
N GLU A 340 -8.79 19.07 14.14
CA GLU A 340 -10.02 19.55 14.77
C GLU A 340 -10.76 20.48 13.80
N TYR A 341 -11.96 20.09 13.41
CA TYR A 341 -12.85 20.94 12.61
C TYR A 341 -13.56 21.94 13.52
N ASP A 342 -13.29 23.23 13.32
CA ASP A 342 -14.12 24.29 13.89
C ASP A 342 -15.48 24.33 13.18
N THR A 343 -16.54 24.04 13.92
CA THR A 343 -17.91 24.00 13.40
C THR A 343 -18.48 25.42 13.38
N VAL A 344 -18.63 26.02 12.19
CA VAL A 344 -19.34 27.31 12.05
C VAL A 344 -20.85 27.07 12.15
N THR A 345 -21.50 27.61 13.18
CA THR A 345 -22.92 27.36 13.51
C THR A 345 -23.88 28.46 13.08
N ASP A 346 -23.40 29.49 12.40
CA ASP A 346 -24.14 30.72 12.15
C ASP A 346 -23.87 31.26 10.74
N TRP A 347 -24.88 31.09 9.89
CA TRP A 347 -24.96 31.76 8.59
C TRP A 347 -25.85 32.98 8.74
N SER A 348 -25.29 34.18 8.56
CA SER A 348 -26.09 35.40 8.43
C SER A 348 -26.91 35.33 7.14
N THR A 349 -28.24 35.44 7.30
CA THR A 349 -29.31 35.35 6.28
C THR A 349 -29.12 36.21 5.05
#